data_AF-A0A2R6N2H0-F1
#
_entry.id   AF-A0A2R6N2H0-F1
#
_cell.length_a   1.000
_cell.length_b   1.000
_cell.length_c   1.000
_cell.angle_alpha   90.00
_cell.angle_beta   90.00
_cell.angle_gamma   90.00
#
_symmetry.space_group_name_H-M   'P 1'
#
loop_
_entity.id
_entity.type
_entity.pdbx_description
1 polymer ?
#
loop_
_entity_poly.entity_id
_entity_poly.type
_entity_poly.pdbx_seq_one_letter_code
_entity_poly.pdbx_strand_id
1 'polypeptide(L)'
;MPCPRCGGTLTTFTVDATDRSAEVCESCGFAGVPTSHRSDGDEAESWEQVMARFDGTLPPARTARRDGEVVTAPADDPDPRIDPGRLDESVPVGHSLRDGREAESEETDGD
;
A
#
# COMPACT_ATOMS: atom_id res chain seq x y z
N MET A 1 25.54 4.50 -17.33
CA MET A 1 24.96 3.13 -17.38
C MET A 1 23.65 3.16 -18.17
N PRO A 2 23.21 2.07 -18.82
CA PRO A 2 21.93 2.03 -19.50
C PRO A 2 20.77 2.02 -18.48
N CYS A 3 19.73 2.79 -18.74
CA CYS A 3 18.53 2.86 -17.91
C CYS A 3 17.79 1.50 -17.93
N PRO A 4 17.45 0.93 -16.77
CA PRO A 4 16.78 -0.38 -16.70
C PRO A 4 15.34 -0.37 -17.25
N ARG A 5 14.73 0.81 -17.45
CA ARG A 5 13.36 0.93 -17.98
C ARG A 5 13.30 1.07 -19.50
N CYS A 6 14.23 1.81 -20.11
CA CYS A 6 14.15 2.14 -21.54
C CYS A 6 15.47 1.93 -22.31
N GLY A 7 16.55 1.51 -21.63
CA GLY A 7 17.88 1.35 -22.23
C GLY A 7 18.62 2.65 -22.54
N GLY A 8 18.01 3.83 -22.30
CA GLY A 8 18.62 5.14 -22.53
C GLY A 8 19.79 5.46 -21.58
N THR A 9 20.48 6.57 -21.81
CA THR A 9 21.60 7.01 -20.96
C THR A 9 21.10 7.56 -19.62
N LEU A 10 21.78 7.20 -18.53
CA LEU A 10 21.60 7.79 -17.20
C LEU A 10 22.54 8.98 -16.99
N THR A 11 22.01 10.05 -16.41
CA THR A 11 22.73 11.24 -15.93
C THR A 11 22.91 11.13 -14.41
N THR A 12 24.10 11.46 -13.90
CA THR A 12 24.39 11.44 -12.46
C THR A 12 24.42 12.85 -11.90
N PHE A 13 23.69 13.08 -10.81
CA PHE A 13 23.72 14.32 -10.04
C PHE A 13 24.39 14.06 -8.70
N THR A 14 25.30 14.95 -8.30
CA THR A 14 25.97 14.96 -6.99
C THR A 14 25.55 16.19 -6.22
N VAL A 15 25.25 16.03 -4.92
CA VAL A 15 24.89 17.14 -4.04
C VAL A 15 26.12 17.55 -3.25
N ASP A 16 26.79 18.67 -3.59
CA ASP A 16 28.09 19.08 -3.02
C ASP A 16 28.18 19.07 -1.47
N ALA A 17 27.05 19.26 -0.78
CA ALA A 17 26.99 19.25 0.68
C ALA A 17 26.95 17.85 1.32
N THR A 18 26.89 16.77 0.53
CA THR A 18 26.75 15.39 1.00
C THR A 18 27.43 14.41 0.05
N ASP A 19 27.85 13.23 0.51
CA ASP A 19 28.33 12.16 -0.37
C ASP A 19 27.21 11.44 -1.16
N ARG A 20 26.04 12.08 -1.33
CA ARG A 20 24.88 11.49 -2.01
C ARG A 20 24.91 11.83 -3.49
N SER A 21 24.69 10.81 -4.30
CA SER A 21 24.46 10.92 -5.73
C SER A 21 23.14 10.26 -6.13
N ALA A 22 22.56 10.73 -7.23
CA ALA A 22 21.36 10.17 -7.83
C ALA A 22 21.58 9.93 -9.32
N GLU A 23 21.09 8.80 -9.83
CA GLU A 23 21.14 8.46 -11.25
C GLU A 23 19.76 8.62 -11.86
N VAL A 24 19.62 9.49 -12.87
CA VAL A 24 18.33 9.87 -13.46
C VAL A 24 18.35 9.63 -14.97
N CYS A 25 17.30 9.03 -15.50
CA CYS A 25 17.04 8.96 -16.93
C CYS A 25 16.08 10.08 -17.32
N GLU A 26 16.58 11.08 -18.03
CA GLU A 26 15.78 12.22 -18.49
C GLU A 26 14.76 11.82 -19.59
N SER A 27 15.00 10.68 -20.27
CA SER A 27 14.12 10.21 -21.34
C SER A 27 12.82 9.57 -20.84
N CYS A 28 12.82 8.94 -19.65
CA CYS A 28 11.65 8.21 -19.14
C CYS A 28 11.30 8.51 -17.68
N GLY A 29 12.07 9.37 -17.01
CA GLY A 29 11.84 9.76 -15.62
C GLY A 29 12.24 8.71 -14.59
N PHE A 30 13.00 7.67 -14.97
CA PHE A 30 13.58 6.74 -14.00
C PHE A 30 14.58 7.48 -13.11
N ALA A 31 14.48 7.33 -11.78
CA ALA A 31 15.48 7.80 -10.84
C ALA A 31 15.87 6.65 -9.92
N GLY A 32 17.14 6.23 -10.00
CA GLY A 32 17.74 5.27 -9.09
C GLY A 32 18.12 5.98 -7.79
N VAL A 33 17.25 5.88 -6.79
CA VAL A 33 17.57 6.33 -5.43
C VAL A 33 18.02 5.12 -4.63
N PRO A 34 19.27 5.07 -4.15
CA PRO A 34 19.71 4.03 -3.24
C PRO A 34 18.80 4.05 -2.00
N THR A 35 18.03 2.98 -1.80
CA THR A 35 17.21 2.80 -0.61
C THR A 35 17.80 1.68 0.22
N SER A 36 18.18 1.97 1.47
CA SER A 36 18.43 0.95 2.47
C SER A 36 17.08 0.37 2.90
N HIS A 37 16.86 -0.93 2.63
CA HIS A 37 15.78 -1.67 3.28
C HIS A 37 16.12 -2.07 4.72
N ARG A 38 17.35 -1.75 5.15
CA ARG A 38 17.76 -1.85 6.54
C ARG A 38 17.28 -0.59 7.24
N SER A 39 16.55 -0.76 8.35
CA SER A 39 16.27 0.35 9.27
C SER A 39 17.58 0.99 9.70
N ASP A 40 17.73 2.30 9.49
CA ASP A 40 18.86 3.09 10.02
C ASP A 40 18.68 3.44 11.51
N GLY A 41 17.57 3.02 12.14
CA GLY A 41 17.29 3.20 13.57
C GLY A 41 17.66 1.97 14.42
N ASP A 42 17.66 2.17 15.74
CA ASP A 42 17.83 1.13 16.77
C ASP A 42 16.86 -0.07 16.59
N GLU A 43 17.06 -1.13 17.40
CA GLU A 43 16.28 -2.37 17.38
C GLU A 43 14.80 -2.16 17.01
N ALA A 44 14.31 -2.94 16.05
CA ALA A 44 12.93 -2.87 15.60
C ALA A 44 11.99 -2.99 16.81
N GLU A 45 11.13 -1.99 17.01
CA GLU A 45 10.13 -2.03 18.08
C GLU A 45 9.25 -3.28 17.92
N SER A 46 8.91 -3.90 19.04
CA SER A 46 7.97 -5.01 19.01
C SER A 46 6.58 -4.52 18.62
N TRP A 47 5.79 -5.39 17.98
CA TRP A 47 4.39 -5.09 17.69
C TRP A 47 3.59 -4.71 18.94
N GLU A 48 3.89 -5.33 20.08
CA GLU A 48 3.27 -4.98 21.37
C GLU A 48 3.62 -3.55 21.81
N GLN A 49 4.87 -3.13 21.66
CA GLN A 49 5.30 -1.76 21.99
C GLN A 49 4.62 -0.72 21.09
N VAL A 50 4.49 -1.03 19.79
CA VAL A 50 3.79 -0.16 18.85
C VAL A 50 2.31 -0.05 19.22
N MET A 51 1.63 -1.18 19.44
CA MET A 51 0.20 -1.20 19.79
C MET A 51 -0.08 -0.49 21.12
N ALA A 52 0.76 -0.70 22.13
CA ALA A 52 0.63 -0.05 23.43
C ALA A 52 0.70 1.48 23.35
N ARG A 53 1.46 2.03 22.38
CA ARG A 53 1.51 3.47 22.13
C ARG A 53 0.19 4.03 21.62
N PHE A 54 -0.54 3.25 20.82
CA PHE A 54 -1.74 3.70 20.14
C PHE A 54 -3.04 3.39 20.89
N ASP A 55 -3.02 2.50 21.88
CA ASP A 55 -4.18 2.01 22.63
C ASP A 55 -5.05 3.12 23.25
N GLY A 56 -4.47 4.28 23.57
CA GLY A 56 -5.19 5.45 24.12
C GLY A 56 -5.52 6.57 23.13
N THR A 57 -5.13 6.44 21.86
CA THR A 57 -5.28 7.49 20.82
C THR A 57 -6.26 7.13 19.72
N LEU A 58 -6.83 5.93 19.75
CA LEU A 58 -7.82 5.52 18.77
C LEU A 58 -9.12 6.32 18.96
N PRO A 59 -9.71 6.86 17.89
CA PRO A 59 -10.99 7.53 17.99
C PRO A 59 -12.07 6.54 18.42
N PRO A 60 -13.18 7.02 19.03
CA PRO A 60 -14.28 6.15 19.44
C PRO A 60 -14.79 5.35 18.24
N ALA A 61 -15.11 4.08 18.42
CA ALA A 61 -15.59 3.28 17.30
C ALA A 61 -17.07 3.58 16.99
N ARG A 62 -17.41 3.63 15.70
CA ARG A 62 -18.81 3.63 15.21
C ARG A 62 -19.24 2.20 14.93
N THR A 63 -20.49 1.89 15.23
CA THR A 63 -21.12 0.63 14.82
C THR A 63 -21.94 0.85 13.56
N ALA A 64 -21.76 -0.01 12.57
CA ALA A 64 -22.56 -0.07 11.36
C ALA A 64 -23.12 -1.49 11.21
N ARG A 65 -24.18 -1.66 10.41
CA ARG A 65 -24.65 -3.00 10.00
C ARG A 65 -24.24 -3.30 8.58
N ARG A 66 -23.60 -4.45 8.35
CA ARG A 66 -23.31 -5.02 7.04
C ARG A 66 -23.94 -6.41 6.97
N ASP A 67 -24.82 -6.65 6.01
CA ASP A 67 -25.48 -7.95 5.80
C ASP A 67 -26.18 -8.52 7.06
N GLY A 68 -26.66 -7.63 7.94
CA GLY A 68 -27.29 -7.99 9.21
C GLY A 68 -26.32 -8.15 10.39
N GLU A 69 -25.02 -8.21 10.14
CA GLU A 69 -23.96 -8.26 11.15
C GLU A 69 -23.57 -6.85 11.62
N VAL A 70 -23.37 -6.66 12.93
CA VAL A 70 -22.88 -5.39 13.48
C VAL A 70 -21.37 -5.38 13.37
N VAL A 71 -20.84 -4.45 12.56
CA VAL A 71 -19.41 -4.23 12.36
C VAL A 71 -19.00 -2.95 13.06
N THR A 72 -17.87 -2.99 13.75
CA THR A 72 -17.28 -1.86 14.45
C THR A 72 -16.14 -1.30 13.62
N ALA A 73 -16.22 -0.03 13.22
CA ALA A 73 -15.17 0.68 12.51
C ALA A 73 -14.71 1.88 13.35
N PRO A 74 -13.41 2.26 13.32
CA PRO A 74 -12.97 3.52 13.92
C PRO A 74 -13.82 4.70 13.41
N ALA A 75 -14.25 5.62 14.28
CA ALA A 75 -14.82 6.87 13.81
C ALA A 75 -13.69 7.72 13.24
N ASP A 76 -13.48 7.69 11.93
CA ASP A 76 -12.68 8.74 11.31
C ASP A 76 -13.43 10.08 11.48
N ASP A 77 -12.70 11.10 11.96
CA ASP A 77 -13.12 12.48 11.75
C ASP A 77 -13.16 12.73 10.23
N PRO A 78 -14.17 13.43 9.72
CA PRO A 78 -14.23 13.74 8.30
C PRO A 78 -12.97 14.55 7.92
N ASP A 79 -12.06 13.93 7.18
CA ASP A 79 -10.87 14.62 6.69
C ASP A 79 -11.32 15.75 5.75
N PRO A 80 -11.05 17.03 6.08
CA PRO A 80 -11.54 18.17 5.32
C PRO A 80 -10.97 18.22 3.89
N ARG A 81 -9.97 17.40 3.57
CA ARG A 81 -9.40 17.26 2.23
C ARG A 81 -10.19 16.28 1.36
N ILE A 82 -11.11 15.50 1.92
CA ILE A 82 -11.95 14.55 1.21
C ILE A 82 -13.32 15.17 0.98
N ASP A 83 -13.62 15.49 -0.29
CA ASP A 83 -14.96 15.92 -0.69
C ASP A 83 -15.81 14.67 -0.99
N PRO A 84 -16.80 14.34 -0.14
CA PRO A 84 -17.63 13.16 -0.33
C PRO A 84 -18.42 13.20 -1.65
N GLY A 85 -18.76 14.39 -2.16
CA GLY A 85 -19.46 14.53 -3.45
C GLY A 85 -18.63 14.13 -4.67
N ARG A 86 -17.29 14.04 -4.53
CA ARG A 86 -16.41 13.50 -5.58
C ARG A 86 -16.28 11.98 -5.52
N LEU A 87 -16.63 11.34 -4.41
CA LEU A 87 -16.56 9.90 -4.28
C LEU A 87 -17.64 9.20 -5.12
N ASP A 88 -18.81 9.82 -5.27
CA ASP A 88 -19.89 9.36 -6.17
C ASP A 88 -19.50 9.42 -7.66
N GLU A 89 -18.46 10.17 -8.03
CA GLU A 89 -17.89 10.24 -9.40
C GLU A 89 -16.67 9.30 -9.57
N SER A 90 -16.44 8.37 -8.64
CA SER A 90 -15.28 7.46 -8.69
C SER A 90 -15.52 6.26 -9.60
N VAL A 91 -14.51 5.91 -10.39
CA VAL A 91 -14.48 4.71 -11.24
C VAL A 91 -14.50 3.45 -10.36
N PRO A 92 -15.35 2.43 -10.66
CA PRO A 92 -15.40 1.21 -9.86
C PRO A 92 -14.06 0.47 -9.91
N VAL A 93 -13.42 0.30 -8.76
CA VAL A 93 -12.29 -0.61 -8.61
C VAL A 93 -12.87 -2.02 -8.49
N GLY A 94 -12.67 -2.85 -9.52
CA GLY A 94 -13.21 -4.20 -9.58
C GLY A 94 -12.72 -5.07 -8.41
N HIS A 95 -13.63 -5.46 -7.53
CA HIS A 95 -13.39 -6.50 -6.53
C HIS A 95 -13.40 -7.86 -7.22
N SER A 96 -12.21 -8.39 -7.52
CA SER A 96 -12.03 -9.79 -7.92
C SER A 96 -12.12 -10.71 -6.70
N LEU A 97 -13.32 -10.88 -6.14
CA LEU A 97 -13.59 -12.03 -5.27
C LEU A 97 -13.92 -13.22 -6.19
N ARG A 98 -13.02 -14.21 -6.21
CA ARG A 98 -13.25 -15.48 -6.92
C ARG A 98 -14.39 -16.20 -6.20
N ASP A 99 -15.51 -16.37 -6.90
CA ASP A 99 -16.60 -17.25 -6.50
C ASP A 99 -16.09 -18.69 -6.55
N GLY A 100 -15.90 -19.29 -5.38
CA GLY A 100 -15.52 -20.70 -5.23
C GLY A 100 -16.74 -21.58 -5.44
N ARG A 101 -17.15 -21.79 -6.70
CA ARG A 101 -18.00 -22.93 -7.05
C ARG A 101 -17.09 -24.10 -7.38
N GLU A 102 -16.80 -24.89 -6.36
CA GLU A 102 -16.19 -26.21 -6.50
C GLU A 102 -17.14 -27.06 -7.37
N ALA A 103 -16.73 -27.33 -8.61
CA ALA A 103 -17.36 -28.35 -9.43
C ALA A 103 -16.83 -29.71 -8.94
N GLU A 104 -17.66 -30.39 -8.17
CA GLU A 104 -17.53 -31.81 -7.84
C GLU A 104 -17.28 -32.58 -9.14
N SER A 105 -16.05 -33.06 -9.35
CA SER A 105 -15.78 -34.04 -10.39
C SER A 105 -16.07 -35.40 -9.77
N GLU A 106 -17.23 -35.97 -10.15
CA GLU A 106 -17.57 -37.37 -9.89
C GLU A 106 -16.44 -38.28 -10.40
N GLU A 107 -15.77 -38.93 -9.46
CA GLU A 107 -14.89 -40.07 -9.73
C GLU A 107 -15.79 -41.25 -10.13
N THR A 108 -15.75 -41.62 -11.42
CA THR A 108 -16.32 -42.87 -11.91
C THR A 108 -15.20 -43.85 -12.17
N ASP A 109 -15.06 -44.83 -11.27
CA ASP A 109 -14.28 -46.06 -11.43
C ASP A 109 -14.53 -46.70 -12.81
N GLY A 110 -13.45 -47.04 -13.51
CA GLY A 110 -13.46 -47.77 -14.77
C GLY A 110 -13.09 -49.24 -14.55
N ASP A 111 -13.95 -50.11 -15.08
CA ASP A 111 -13.95 -51.58 -15.13
C ASP A 111 -12.62 -52.24 -15.55
#